data_AF-A0A3S9MBT7-F1
#
_entry.id   AF-A0A3S9MBT7-F1
#
_cell.length_a   1.000
_cell.length_b   1.000
_cell.length_c   1.000
_cell.angle_alpha   90.00
_cell.angle_beta   90.00
_cell.angle_gamma   90.00
#
_symmetry.space_group_name_H-M   'P 1'
#
loop_
_entity.id
_entity.type
_entity.pdbx_description
1 polymer ?
#
loop_
_entity_poly.entity_id
_entity_poly.type
_entity_poly.pdbx_seq_one_letter_code
_entity_poly.pdbx_strand_id
1 'polypeptide(L)' 'MSADAPPTRHPRTRLLAATLVAIAALTLTACEDGQGLRDEGPSTPTSPTATPPPTSDRP' A
#
# COMPACT_ATOMS: atom_id res chain seq x y z
N MET A 1 -36.13 -41.88 21.19
CA MET A 1 -35.85 -41.60 19.77
C MET A 1 -35.28 -40.20 19.69
N SER A 2 -33.96 -40.07 19.55
CA SER A 2 -33.31 -38.75 19.37
C SER A 2 -33.38 -38.39 17.90
N ALA A 3 -34.05 -37.30 17.56
CA ALA A 3 -34.07 -36.78 16.20
C ALA A 3 -32.78 -35.98 15.97
N ASP A 4 -31.90 -36.51 15.13
CA ASP A 4 -30.80 -35.75 14.53
C ASP A 4 -31.43 -34.83 13.46
N ALA A 5 -31.60 -33.55 13.80
CA ALA A 5 -32.12 -32.59 12.86
C ALA A 5 -31.02 -32.30 11.82
N PRO A 6 -31.29 -32.46 10.50
CA PRO A 6 -30.27 -32.20 9.50
C PRO A 6 -29.85 -30.73 9.54
N PRO A 7 -28.55 -30.42 9.50
CA PRO A 7 -28.09 -29.04 9.55
C PRO A 7 -28.68 -28.28 8.38
N THR A 8 -29.47 -27.25 8.68
CA THR A 8 -30.02 -26.35 7.69
C THR A 8 -28.87 -25.61 7.02
N ARG A 9 -28.51 -26.05 5.82
CA ARG A 9 -27.47 -25.39 5.03
C ARG A 9 -28.03 -24.07 4.54
N HIS A 10 -27.61 -22.98 5.18
CA HIS A 10 -27.92 -21.62 4.74
C HIS A 10 -26.82 -21.12 3.80
N PRO A 11 -26.99 -21.23 2.46
CA PRO A 11 -25.95 -20.84 1.50
C PRO A 11 -25.62 -19.35 1.61
N ARG A 12 -26.62 -18.53 1.95
CA ARG A 12 -26.47 -17.08 2.18
C ARG A 12 -25.53 -16.78 3.35
N THR A 13 -25.66 -17.50 4.46
CA THR A 13 -24.79 -17.33 5.63
C THR A 13 -23.35 -17.74 5.32
N ARG A 14 -23.16 -18.82 4.54
CA ARG A 14 -21.82 -19.24 4.08
C ARG A 14 -21.18 -18.20 3.16
N LEU A 15 -21.96 -17.61 2.25
CA LEU A 15 -21.48 -16.55 1.37
C LEU A 15 -21.04 -15.31 2.17
N LEU A 16 -21.87 -14.87 3.12
CA LEU A 16 -21.55 -13.74 4.00
C LEU A 16 -20.28 -13.99 4.83
N ALA A 17 -20.15 -15.18 5.41
CA ALA A 17 -18.94 -15.57 6.15
C ALA A 17 -17.69 -15.56 5.24
N ALA A 18 -17.80 -16.10 4.03
CA ALA A 18 -16.70 -16.09 3.06
C ALA A 18 -16.31 -14.66 2.64
N THR A 19 -17.29 -13.78 2.42
CA THR A 19 -17.00 -12.36 2.10
C THR A 19 -16.31 -11.63 3.24
N LEU A 20 -16.72 -11.86 4.49
CA LEU A 20 -16.08 -11.25 5.66
C LEU A 20 -14.63 -11.73 5.83
N VAL A 21 -14.38 -13.03 5.63
CA VAL A 21 -13.02 -13.59 5.67
C VAL A 21 -12.15 -12.99 4.57
N ALA A 22 -12.68 -12.85 3.35
CA ALA A 22 -11.95 -12.25 2.24
C ALA A 22 -11.59 -10.78 2.53
N ILE A 23 -12.54 -9.98 3.03
CA ILE A 23 -12.28 -8.58 3.41
C ILE A 23 -11.21 -8.51 4.49
N ALA A 24 -11.31 -9.31 5.55
CA ALA A 24 -10.34 -9.34 6.64
C ALA A 24 -8.93 -9.69 6.14
N ALA A 25 -8.83 -10.69 5.25
CA ALA A 25 -7.56 -11.05 4.62
C ALA A 25 -7.00 -9.91 3.77
N LEU A 26 -7.81 -9.28 2.91
CA LEU A 26 -7.36 -8.15 2.09
C LEU A 26 -6.90 -6.95 2.93
N THR A 27 -7.61 -6.64 4.01
CA THR A 27 -7.20 -5.55 4.92
C THR A 27 -5.90 -5.89 5.65
N LEU A 28 -5.71 -7.16 6.06
CA LEU A 28 -4.49 -7.59 6.71
C LEU A 28 -3.32 -7.60 5.72
N THR A 29 -3.53 -8.07 4.48
CA THR A 29 -2.49 -8.06 3.44
C THR A 29 -2.15 -6.65 2.98
N ALA A 30 -3.11 -5.73 2.92
CA ALA A 30 -2.87 -4.33 2.59
C ALA A 30 -2.21 -3.58 3.76
N CYS A 31 -2.44 -3.99 5.01
CA CYS A 31 -1.66 -3.51 6.15
C CYS A 31 -0.26 -4.12 6.19
N GLU A 32 -0.08 -5.35 5.71
CA GLU A 32 1.22 -6.03 5.55
C GLU A 32 1.92 -5.63 4.23
N ASP A 33 1.29 -4.82 3.38
CA ASP A 33 1.86 -4.22 2.16
C ASP A 33 2.79 -3.05 2.52
N GLY A 34 3.71 -3.32 3.44
CA GLY A 34 4.75 -2.41 3.93
C GLY A 34 6.12 -2.72 3.33
N GLN A 35 6.18 -3.39 2.17
CA GLN A 35 7.45 -3.66 1.50
C GLN A 35 7.94 -2.38 0.83
N GLY A 36 8.85 -1.70 1.52
CA GLY A 36 9.22 -0.31 1.31
C GLY A 36 9.51 0.13 -0.13
N LEU A 37 9.19 1.41 -0.37
CA LEU A 37 9.66 2.17 -1.54
C LEU A 37 11.16 1.93 -1.73
N ARG A 38 11.55 1.58 -2.96
CA ARG A 38 12.96 1.53 -3.34
C ARG A 38 13.54 2.94 -3.13
N ASP A 39 14.58 3.03 -2.33
CA ASP A 39 15.36 4.26 -2.22
C ASP A 39 16.17 4.40 -3.51
N GLU A 40 15.66 5.23 -4.43
CA GLU A 40 16.32 5.52 -5.72
C GLU A 40 17.58 6.39 -5.55
N GLY A 41 18.05 6.58 -4.31
CA GLY A 41 19.23 7.37 -3.97
C GLY A 41 19.03 8.87 -4.18
N PRO A 42 19.94 9.70 -3.63
CA PRO A 42 19.85 11.14 -3.76
C PRO A 42 19.92 11.55 -5.24
N SER A 43 18.86 12.19 -5.73
CA SER A 43 18.90 12.87 -7.03
C SER A 43 20.06 13.85 -7.02
N THR A 44 21.02 13.69 -7.94
CA THR A 44 22.10 14.65 -8.11
C THR A 44 21.46 15.99 -8.47
N PRO A 45 21.56 17.03 -7.63
CA PRO A 45 21.09 18.34 -8.04
C PRO A 45 22.07 18.83 -9.09
N THR A 46 21.62 18.90 -10.35
CA THR A 46 22.31 19.69 -11.37
C THR A 46 22.17 21.15 -10.98
N SER A 47 23.02 21.61 -10.06
CA SER A 47 23.06 23.01 -9.68
C SER A 47 23.68 23.75 -10.86
N PRO A 48 22.96 24.69 -11.53
CA PRO A 48 23.61 25.53 -12.51
C PRO A 48 24.68 26.33 -11.78
N THR A 49 25.94 26.12 -12.14
CA THR A 49 27.05 26.96 -11.67
C THR A 49 26.71 28.40 -12.00
N ALA A 50 26.46 29.22 -10.97
CA ALA A 50 26.31 30.66 -11.17
C ALA A 50 27.68 31.21 -11.60
N THR A 51 27.82 31.52 -12.89
CA THR A 51 28.95 32.30 -13.39
C THR A 51 28.89 33.67 -12.71
N PRO A 52 29.90 34.07 -11.92
CA PRO A 52 29.91 35.42 -11.37
C PRO A 52 29.93 36.42 -12.53
N PRO A 53 29.15 37.52 -12.46
CA PRO A 53 29.25 38.56 -13.47
C PRO A 53 30.70 39.07 -13.49
N PRO A 54 31.26 39.38 -14.67
CA PRO A 54 32.61 39.93 -14.74
C PRO A 54 32.66 41.17 -13.83
N THR A 55 33.60 41.18 -12.90
CA THR A 55 33.87 42.34 -12.08
C THR A 55 34.28 43.46 -13.03
N SER A 56 33.34 44.37 -13.30
CA SER A 56 33.64 45.63 -13.97
C SER A 56 34.40 46.48 -12.96
N ASP A 57 35.69 46.21 -12.83
CA ASP A 57 36.64 47.13 -12.21
C ASP A 57 36.65 48.37 -13.10
N ARG A 58 35.94 49.41 -12.66
CA ARG A 58 35.85 50.68 -13.37
C ARG A 58 36.92 51.61 -12.78
N PRO A 59 37.74 52.28 -13.62
CA PRO A 59 38.91 53.06 -13.17
C PRO A 59 38.54 54.30 -12.35
#